data_AF-A0A2K2V6K4-F1
#
_entry.id   AF-A0A2K2V6K4-F1
#
_cell.length_a   1.000
_cell.length_b   1.000
_cell.length_c   1.000
_cell.angle_alpha   90.00
_cell.angle_beta   90.00
_cell.angle_gamma   90.00
#
_symmetry.space_group_name_H-M   'P 1'
#
loop_
_entity.id
_entity.type
_entity.pdbx_description
1 polymer ?
#
loop_
_entity_poly.entity_id
_entity_poly.type
_entity_poly.pdbx_seq_one_letter_code
_entity_poly.pdbx_strand_id
1 'polypeptide(L)'
;MRLVLIDSSFLLGMIQRKRRINLDEAMELVGPSKLITLRECVDEMREKISDQKISSLIEKLGIEVVDSGLKGNVDDSIVEFAEKNKAIVLTLDLGLKRRLIERGIPVIYLRAGKKLILEAGGI
;
A
#
# COMPACT_ATOMS: atom_id res chain seq x y z
N MET A 1 9.18 -6.05 14.43
CA MET A 1 8.25 -4.98 13.97
C MET A 1 7.95 -5.25 12.51
N ARG A 2 6.66 -5.32 12.10
CA ARG A 2 6.28 -5.58 10.71
C ARG A 2 6.32 -4.28 9.90
N LEU A 3 6.56 -4.39 8.59
CA LEU A 3 6.55 -3.27 7.66
C LEU A 3 5.32 -3.38 6.78
N VAL A 4 4.58 -2.28 6.66
CA VAL A 4 3.35 -2.20 5.86
C VAL A 4 3.55 -1.13 4.80
N LEU A 5 3.61 -1.54 3.54
CA LEU A 5 3.75 -0.67 2.39
C LEU A 5 2.37 -0.37 1.80
N ILE A 6 2.00 0.90 1.79
CA ILE A 6 0.71 1.39 1.27
C ILE A 6 0.95 1.96 -0.13
N ASP A 7 0.28 1.39 -1.14
CA ASP A 7 0.39 1.84 -2.52
C ASP A 7 -0.46 3.10 -2.80
N SER A 8 -0.29 3.66 -4.01
CA SER A 8 -1.06 4.82 -4.46
C SER A 8 -2.57 4.52 -4.50
N SER A 9 -2.97 3.33 -4.95
CA SER A 9 -4.38 2.97 -5.11
C SER A 9 -5.16 2.99 -3.79
N PHE A 10 -4.56 2.51 -2.69
CA PHE A 10 -5.16 2.51 -1.37
C PHE A 10 -5.25 3.91 -0.79
N LEU A 11 -4.16 4.69 -0.85
CA LEU A 11 -4.14 6.08 -0.39
C LEU A 11 -5.16 6.95 -1.13
N LEU A 12 -5.24 6.82 -2.46
CA LEU A 12 -6.26 7.50 -3.27
C LEU A 12 -7.68 7.08 -2.89
N GLY A 13 -7.88 5.79 -2.61
CA GLY A 13 -9.16 5.27 -2.11
C GLY A 13 -9.60 5.96 -0.81
N MET A 14 -8.66 6.21 0.11
CA MET A 14 -8.90 6.94 1.36
C MET A 14 -9.23 8.41 1.10
N ILE A 15 -8.46 9.11 0.25
CA ILE A 15 -8.67 10.54 -0.05
C ILE A 15 -10.01 10.77 -0.74
N GLN A 16 -10.31 9.96 -1.76
CA GLN A 16 -11.51 10.13 -2.58
C GLN A 16 -12.77 9.59 -1.90
N ARG A 17 -12.64 8.91 -0.74
CA ARG A 17 -13.74 8.27 -0.01
C ARG A 17 -14.56 7.31 -0.88
N LYS A 18 -13.93 6.70 -1.89
CA LYS A 18 -14.64 5.90 -2.90
C LYS A 18 -15.08 4.52 -2.42
N ARG A 19 -14.67 4.09 -1.23
CA ARG A 19 -15.01 2.82 -0.56
C ARG A 19 -14.94 3.03 0.97
N ARG A 20 -15.57 2.15 1.75
CA ARG A 20 -15.30 2.03 3.20
C ARG A 20 -13.91 1.39 3.38
N ILE A 21 -12.87 2.20 3.16
CA ILE A 21 -11.48 1.82 3.42
C ILE A 21 -11.12 2.39 4.77
N ASN A 22 -10.81 1.51 5.70
CA ASN A 22 -10.38 1.87 7.04
C ASN A 22 -8.98 1.29 7.27
N LEU A 23 -8.01 2.15 7.52
CA LEU A 23 -6.65 1.71 7.81
C LEU A 23 -6.59 0.94 9.13
N ASP A 24 -7.40 1.32 10.12
CA ASP A 24 -7.41 0.63 11.42
C ASP A 24 -7.81 -0.84 11.28
N GLU A 25 -8.84 -1.14 10.47
CA GLU A 25 -9.22 -2.52 10.12
C GLU A 25 -8.07 -3.27 9.43
N ALA A 26 -7.30 -2.59 8.58
CA ALA A 26 -6.13 -3.19 7.94
C ALA A 26 -5.04 -3.51 8.97
N MET A 27 -4.83 -2.61 9.94
CA MET A 27 -3.83 -2.75 10.98
C MET A 27 -4.18 -3.84 12.00
N GLU A 28 -5.47 -4.07 12.28
CA GLU A 28 -5.92 -5.19 13.12
C GLU A 28 -5.49 -6.56 12.56
N LEU A 29 -5.41 -6.70 11.24
CA LEU A 29 -5.00 -7.95 10.58
C LEU A 29 -3.51 -8.27 10.76
N VAL A 30 -2.69 -7.24 10.97
CA VAL A 30 -1.21 -7.36 11.00
C VAL A 30 -0.59 -6.96 12.33
N GLY A 31 -1.36 -6.37 13.23
CA GLY A 31 -0.88 -5.86 14.51
C GLY A 31 0.08 -4.65 14.35
N PRO A 32 0.78 -4.27 15.44
CA PRO A 32 1.68 -3.12 15.45
C PRO A 32 2.73 -3.19 14.33
N SER A 33 2.67 -2.22 13.42
CA SER A 33 3.51 -2.19 12.22
C SER A 33 3.92 -0.77 11.87
N LYS A 34 5.09 -0.64 11.23
CA LYS A 34 5.54 0.63 10.66
C LYS A 34 4.88 0.83 9.30
N LEU A 35 4.23 1.97 9.11
CA LEU A 35 3.60 2.35 7.85
C LEU A 35 4.59 3.08 6.96
N ILE A 36 4.67 2.66 5.71
CA ILE A 36 5.46 3.34 4.69
C ILE A 36 4.68 3.48 3.38
N THR A 37 5.09 4.42 2.56
CA THR A 37 4.75 4.48 1.14
C THR A 37 6.00 4.82 0.34
N LEU A 38 6.04 4.41 -0.92
CA LEU A 38 7.16 4.75 -1.79
C LEU A 38 7.02 6.18 -2.32
N ARG A 39 8.14 6.88 -2.50
CA ARG A 39 8.16 8.22 -3.11
C ARG A 39 7.52 8.19 -4.50
N GLU A 40 7.76 7.13 -5.25
CA GLU A 40 7.21 6.85 -6.57
C GLU A 40 5.67 6.75 -6.53
N CYS A 41 5.09 6.20 -5.46
CA CYS A 41 3.64 6.21 -5.24
C CYS A 41 3.11 7.63 -5.00
N VAL A 42 3.82 8.43 -4.20
CA VAL A 42 3.46 9.83 -3.92
C VAL A 42 3.51 10.66 -5.20
N ASP A 43 4.54 10.46 -6.03
CA ASP A 43 4.70 11.16 -7.29
C ASP A 43 3.60 10.82 -8.30
N GLU A 44 3.22 9.54 -8.41
CA GLU A 44 2.07 9.12 -9.23
C GLU A 44 0.75 9.76 -8.75
N MET A 45 0.55 9.87 -7.43
CA MET A 45 -0.66 10.48 -6.87
C MET A 45 -0.78 11.97 -7.18
N ARG A 46 0.33 12.70 -7.33
CA ARG A 46 0.35 14.14 -7.62
C ARG A 46 -0.29 14.50 -8.95
N GLU A 47 -0.37 13.55 -9.89
CA GLU A 47 -1.09 13.75 -11.16
C GLU A 47 -2.61 13.87 -10.97
N LYS A 48 -3.15 13.36 -9.85
CA LYS A 48 -4.60 13.21 -9.62
C LYS A 48 -5.10 13.99 -8.42
N ILE A 49 -4.22 14.30 -7.46
CA ILE A 49 -4.56 14.89 -6.17
C ILE A 49 -3.56 16.01 -5.85
N SER A 50 -4.03 17.07 -5.19
CA SER A 50 -3.15 18.15 -4.74
C SER A 50 -2.16 17.68 -3.67
N ASP A 51 -0.93 18.17 -3.74
CA ASP A 51 0.14 17.82 -2.81
C ASP A 51 -0.26 18.04 -1.34
N GLN A 52 -0.98 19.13 -1.04
CA GLN A 52 -1.52 19.40 0.30
C GLN A 52 -2.39 18.26 0.86
N LYS A 53 -3.22 17.62 0.03
CA LYS A 53 -4.07 16.51 0.48
C LYS A 53 -3.26 15.24 0.72
N ILE A 54 -2.22 15.02 -0.08
CA ILE A 54 -1.33 13.86 0.06
C ILE A 54 -0.51 14.01 1.36
N SER A 55 0.15 15.15 1.53
CA SER A 55 0.96 15.46 2.73
C SER A 55 0.10 15.41 4.01
N SER A 56 -1.10 16.00 3.99
CA SER A 56 -2.01 15.94 5.14
C SER A 56 -2.43 14.51 5.50
N LEU A 57 -2.63 13.63 4.51
CA LEU A 57 -2.94 12.22 4.75
C LEU A 57 -1.74 11.48 5.36
N ILE A 58 -0.56 11.65 4.77
CA ILE A 58 0.69 11.01 5.20
C ILE A 58 1.01 11.39 6.64
N GLU A 59 0.97 12.68 6.97
CA GLU A 59 1.20 13.18 8.32
C GLU A 59 0.17 12.66 9.32
N LYS A 60 -1.12 12.72 8.97
CA LYS A 60 -2.21 12.26 9.84
C LYS A 60 -2.08 10.78 10.19
N LEU A 61 -1.62 9.96 9.25
CA LEU A 61 -1.50 8.52 9.42
C LEU A 61 -0.11 8.08 9.91
N GLY A 62 0.84 9.01 10.05
CA GLY A 62 2.22 8.70 10.43
C GLY A 62 2.93 7.79 9.42
N ILE A 63 2.66 7.97 8.12
CA ILE A 63 3.28 7.18 7.06
C ILE A 63 4.67 7.77 6.76
N GLU A 64 5.68 6.92 6.73
CA GLU A 64 7.03 7.33 6.29
C GLU A 64 7.16 7.19 4.77
N VAL A 65 7.63 8.23 4.11
CA VAL A 65 7.91 8.19 2.66
C VAL A 65 9.34 7.71 2.44
N VAL A 66 9.48 6.58 1.74
CA VAL A 66 10.76 5.94 1.46
C VAL A 66 11.03 5.97 -0.04
N ASP A 67 12.26 6.27 -0.43
CA ASP A 67 12.69 6.14 -1.82
C ASP A 67 13.08 4.67 -2.07
N SER A 68 12.54 4.04 -3.12
CA SER A 68 12.88 2.64 -3.40
C SER A 68 14.29 2.49 -3.95
N GLY A 69 14.85 3.56 -4.54
CA GLY A 69 16.10 3.55 -5.29
C GLY A 69 16.02 2.77 -6.62
N LEU A 70 14.83 2.32 -7.01
CA LEU A 70 14.58 1.56 -8.22
C LEU A 70 14.14 2.50 -9.35
N LYS A 71 14.42 2.10 -10.58
CA LYS A 71 13.99 2.81 -11.79
C LYS A 71 13.00 1.93 -12.52
N GLY A 72 11.92 2.51 -13.01
CA GLY A 72 10.95 1.80 -13.84
C GLY A 72 9.52 2.05 -13.40
N ASN A 73 8.69 1.01 -13.54
CA ASN A 73 7.28 1.07 -13.18
C ASN A 73 7.11 1.05 -11.65
N VAL A 74 6.12 1.79 -11.13
CA VAL A 74 5.82 1.89 -9.69
C VAL A 74 5.46 0.52 -9.12
N ASP A 75 4.66 -0.28 -9.82
CA ASP A 75 4.27 -1.63 -9.35
C ASP A 75 5.47 -2.56 -9.24
N ASP A 76 6.45 -2.46 -10.16
CA ASP A 76 7.69 -3.23 -10.09
C ASP A 76 8.48 -2.84 -8.85
N SER A 77 8.55 -1.53 -8.59
CA SER A 77 9.23 -0.97 -7.42
C SER A 77 8.57 -1.43 -6.11
N ILE A 78 7.23 -1.50 -6.07
CA ILE A 78 6.47 -2.04 -4.94
C ILE A 78 6.79 -3.51 -4.70
N VAL A 79 6.73 -4.35 -5.75
CA VAL A 79 6.97 -5.80 -5.64
C VAL A 79 8.39 -6.07 -5.15
N GLU A 80 9.40 -5.46 -5.79
CA GLU A 80 10.81 -5.66 -5.42
C GLU A 80 11.13 -5.14 -4.02
N PHE A 81 10.61 -3.95 -3.67
CA PHE A 81 10.80 -3.41 -2.32
C PHE A 81 10.15 -4.31 -1.28
N ALA A 82 8.92 -4.78 -1.52
CA ALA A 82 8.19 -5.61 -0.58
C ALA A 82 8.85 -6.98 -0.38
N GLU A 83 9.33 -7.61 -1.46
CA GLU A 83 10.08 -8.87 -1.41
C GLU A 83 11.37 -8.71 -0.58
N LYS A 84 12.18 -7.70 -0.89
CA LYS A 84 13.47 -7.44 -0.21
C LYS A 84 13.30 -7.14 1.28
N ASN A 85 12.27 -6.38 1.62
CA ASN A 85 12.04 -5.91 3.00
C ASN A 85 11.03 -6.78 3.78
N LYS A 86 10.51 -7.85 3.18
CA LYS A 86 9.45 -8.70 3.76
C LYS A 86 8.24 -7.87 4.21
N ALA A 87 7.87 -6.89 3.40
CA ALA A 87 6.76 -5.99 3.69
C ALA A 87 5.43 -6.64 3.34
N ILE A 88 4.39 -6.24 4.08
CA ILE A 88 3.00 -6.52 3.72
C ILE A 88 2.52 -5.35 2.87
N VAL A 89 1.91 -5.62 1.72
CA VAL A 89 1.43 -4.55 0.82
C VAL A 89 -0.07 -4.33 1.01
N LEU A 90 -0.50 -3.08 1.15
CA LEU A 90 -1.91 -2.67 1.12
C LEU A 90 -2.19 -2.11 -0.28
N THR A 91 -3.08 -2.77 -1.01
CA THR A 91 -3.46 -2.34 -2.36
C THR A 91 -4.95 -2.60 -2.65
N LEU A 92 -5.53 -1.75 -3.50
CA LEU A 92 -6.86 -1.95 -4.08
C LEU A 92 -6.80 -2.42 -5.54
N ASP A 93 -5.59 -2.53 -6.11
CA ASP A 93 -5.35 -2.99 -7.47
C ASP A 93 -5.28 -4.52 -7.52
N LEU A 94 -6.16 -5.13 -8.32
CA LEU A 94 -6.24 -6.59 -8.44
C LEU A 94 -5.09 -7.19 -9.27
N GLY A 95 -4.50 -6.41 -10.18
CA GLY A 95 -3.33 -6.80 -10.96
C GLY A 95 -2.09 -6.87 -10.07
N LEU A 96 -1.80 -5.80 -9.32
CA LEU A 96 -0.70 -5.77 -8.36
C LEU A 96 -0.89 -6.84 -7.28
N LYS A 97 -2.11 -7.03 -6.76
CA LYS A 97 -2.44 -8.12 -5.84
C LYS A 97 -1.99 -9.48 -6.36
N ARG A 98 -2.31 -9.82 -7.62
CA ARG A 98 -1.93 -11.11 -8.22
C ARG A 98 -0.41 -11.27 -8.27
N ARG A 99 0.28 -10.24 -8.75
CA ARG A 99 1.76 -10.22 -8.84
C ARG A 99 2.42 -10.43 -7.48
N LEU A 100 1.90 -9.81 -6.42
CA LEU A 100 2.41 -9.96 -5.06
C LEU A 100 2.25 -11.40 -4.55
N ILE A 101 1.08 -12.01 -4.75
CA ILE A 101 0.82 -13.39 -4.32
C ILE A 101 1.67 -14.40 -5.07
N GLU A 102 1.82 -14.24 -6.39
CA GLU A 102 2.69 -15.08 -7.22
C GLU A 102 4.15 -15.05 -6.75
N ARG A 103 4.55 -13.97 -6.07
CA ARG A 103 5.88 -13.79 -5.46
C ARG A 103 5.95 -14.18 -3.99
N GLY A 104 4.89 -14.75 -3.41
CA GLY A 104 4.87 -15.10 -1.99
C GLY A 104 4.77 -13.90 -1.04
N ILE A 105 4.47 -12.71 -1.56
CA ILE A 105 4.42 -11.48 -0.76
C ILE A 105 3.03 -11.33 -0.13
N PRO A 106 2.94 -11.16 1.21
CA PRO A 106 1.67 -10.97 1.89
C PRO A 106 1.00 -9.65 1.46
N VAL A 107 -0.30 -9.71 1.18
CA VAL A 107 -1.08 -8.58 0.68
C VAL A 107 -2.39 -8.40 1.45
N ILE A 108 -2.71 -7.16 1.80
CA ILE A 108 -4.04 -6.76 2.24
C ILE A 108 -4.78 -6.11 1.07
N TYR A 109 -5.98 -6.63 0.78
CA TYR A 109 -6.80 -6.12 -0.31
C TYR A 109 -8.29 -6.19 0.03
N LEU A 110 -9.11 -5.51 -0.79
CA LEU A 110 -10.55 -5.46 -0.61
C LEU A 110 -11.24 -6.66 -1.29
N ARG A 111 -11.59 -7.69 -0.52
CA ARG A 111 -12.34 -8.87 -1.01
C ARG A 111 -13.79 -8.48 -1.30
N ALA A 112 -14.26 -8.88 -2.49
CA ALA A 112 -15.62 -8.60 -2.97
C ALA A 112 -16.02 -7.12 -2.88
N GLY A 113 -15.04 -6.20 -2.91
CA GLY A 113 -15.27 -4.76 -2.80
C GLY A 113 -15.78 -4.29 -1.43
N LYS A 114 -15.76 -5.13 -0.38
CA LYS A 114 -16.39 -4.83 0.92
C LYS A 114 -15.52 -5.04 2.15
N LYS A 115 -14.67 -6.08 2.17
CA LYS A 115 -13.95 -6.49 3.39
C LYS A 115 -12.45 -6.54 3.13
N LEU A 116 -11.66 -5.85 3.96
CA LEU A 116 -10.21 -6.01 3.95
C LEU A 116 -9.84 -7.38 4.50
N ILE A 117 -8.97 -8.09 3.78
CA ILE A 117 -8.44 -9.37 4.23
C ILE A 117 -6.93 -9.39 3.97
N LEU A 118 -6.22 -10.12 4.83
CA LEU A 118 -4.81 -10.46 4.63
C LEU A 118 -4.75 -11.81 3.91
N GLU A 119 -4.08 -11.84 2.77
CA GLU A 119 -3.73 -13.07 2.05
C GLU A 119 -2.21 -13.20 2.10
N ALA A 120 -1.72 -14.22 2.78
CA ALA A 120 -0.31 -14.56 2.75
C ALA A 120 -0.02 -15.21 1.40
N GLY A 121 0.97 -14.69 0.66
CA GLY A 121 1.49 -15.37 -0.53
C GLY A 121 1.94 -16.79 -0.13
N GLY A 122 1.55 -17.77 -0.94
CA GLY A 122 1.61 -19.19 -0.59
C GLY A 122 3.00 -19.69 -0.22
N ILE A 123 3.02 -20.67 0.70
CA ILE A 123 4.11 -21.63 0.91
C ILE A 123 4.13 -22.61 -0.26
#